data_AF-A0A964Q804-F1
#
_entry.id   AF-A0A964Q804-F1
#
_cell.length_a   1.000
_cell.length_b   1.000
_cell.length_c   1.000
_cell.angle_alpha   90.00
_cell.angle_beta   90.00
_cell.angle_gamma   90.00
#
_symmetry.space_group_name_H-M   'P 1'
#
loop_
_entity.id
_entity.type
_entity.pdbx_description
1 polymer ?
#
loop_
_entity_poly.entity_id
_entity_poly.type
_entity_poly.pdbx_seq_one_letter_code
_entity_poly.pdbx_strand_id
1 'polypeptide(L)'
;MKLKCKPNSIDKVMAVIVLASATILMTNTLGCASKGMKGGSVLPTKYHSISVPIFDNATPDRDMGFQLTEALQKRLQQTTPYTVTHDGKADTILRGKVVSVKLSQMSQSVATGLSEEVAYTVTLDWDWVDVRTGKSITSRKGFSSSGVVVTSRSQAEPLDLARFEVTQRLADDIVANLQAEW
;
A
#
# COMPACT_ATOMS: atom_id res chain seq x y z
N MET A 1 -58.51 19.68 -73.75
CA MET A 1 -59.17 18.40 -73.41
C MET A 1 -58.34 17.72 -72.34
N LYS A 2 -58.98 17.10 -71.35
CA LYS A 2 -58.40 16.58 -70.10
C LYS A 2 -57.13 15.74 -70.30
N LEU A 3 -56.21 15.78 -69.33
CA LEU A 3 -55.73 14.58 -68.64
C LEU A 3 -55.04 14.97 -67.32
N LYS A 4 -55.50 14.32 -66.26
CA LYS A 4 -55.08 14.43 -64.87
C LYS A 4 -54.09 13.29 -64.67
N CYS A 5 -52.86 13.57 -64.24
CA CYS A 5 -51.98 12.54 -63.66
C CYS A 5 -51.46 13.03 -62.31
N LYS A 6 -51.87 12.30 -61.29
CA LYS A 6 -51.40 12.30 -59.89
C LYS A 6 -50.35 11.17 -59.80
N PRO A 7 -49.73 10.93 -58.63
CA PRO A 7 -48.88 11.75 -57.75
C PRO A 7 -47.40 11.45 -58.09
N ASN A 8 -46.40 11.86 -57.30
CA ASN A 8 -45.36 10.90 -56.90
C ASN A 8 -44.55 11.35 -55.70
N SER A 9 -44.23 10.34 -54.90
CA SER A 9 -43.82 10.32 -53.50
C SER A 9 -42.39 10.80 -53.24
N ILE A 10 -41.81 11.60 -54.13
CA ILE A 10 -40.37 11.91 -54.14
C ILE A 10 -40.07 13.14 -53.25
N ASP A 11 -40.95 14.14 -53.23
CA ASP A 11 -40.72 15.38 -52.44
C ASP A 11 -40.82 15.17 -50.93
N LYS A 12 -41.61 14.18 -50.47
CA LYS A 12 -41.71 13.84 -49.05
C LYS A 12 -40.48 13.07 -48.54
N VAL A 13 -39.80 12.32 -49.40
CA VAL A 13 -38.62 11.52 -49.02
C VAL A 13 -37.39 12.41 -48.86
N MET A 14 -37.26 13.45 -49.71
CA MET A 14 -36.14 14.39 -49.60
C MET A 14 -36.23 15.32 -48.39
N ALA A 15 -37.44 15.67 -47.93
CA ALA A 15 -37.64 16.46 -46.71
C ALA A 15 -37.35 15.66 -45.42
N VAL A 16 -37.54 14.33 -45.44
CA VAL A 16 -37.25 13.47 -44.27
C VAL A 16 -35.75 13.18 -44.15
N ILE A 17 -35.02 13.12 -45.27
CA ILE A 17 -33.57 12.84 -45.26
C ILE A 17 -32.74 14.04 -44.76
N VAL A 18 -33.23 15.27 -44.91
CA VAL A 18 -32.55 16.47 -44.39
C VAL A 18 -32.78 16.66 -42.88
N LEU A 19 -33.90 16.18 -42.32
CA LEU A 19 -34.10 16.16 -40.86
C LEU A 19 -33.38 14.99 -40.14
N ALA A 20 -32.97 13.95 -40.87
CA ALA A 20 -32.23 12.82 -40.29
C ALA A 20 -30.71 13.04 -40.19
N SER A 21 -30.20 14.11 -40.81
CA SER A 21 -28.76 14.44 -40.83
C SER A 21 -28.32 15.37 -39.69
N ALA A 22 -29.26 15.90 -38.90
CA ALA A 22 -28.98 16.83 -37.79
C ALA A 22 -29.03 16.16 -36.40
N THR A 23 -29.14 14.83 -36.34
CA THR A 23 -29.31 14.07 -35.09
C THR A 23 -28.22 13.02 -34.84
N ILE A 24 -27.09 13.09 -35.55
CA ILE A 24 -25.91 12.22 -35.32
C ILE A 24 -24.71 13.09 -34.89
N LEU A 25 -24.95 13.95 -33.90
CA LEU A 25 -23.89 14.67 -33.19
C LEU A 25 -24.11 14.65 -31.67
N MET A 26 -24.63 13.54 -31.16
CA MET A 26 -24.74 13.29 -29.73
C MET A 26 -24.61 11.78 -29.51
N THR A 27 -23.41 11.33 -29.15
CA THR A 27 -23.11 10.18 -28.25
C THR A 27 -21.72 9.62 -28.58
N ASN A 28 -20.67 10.33 -28.18
CA ASN A 28 -19.37 9.71 -27.91
C ASN A 28 -18.69 10.43 -26.75
N THR A 29 -19.41 10.47 -25.64
CA THR A 29 -18.81 10.62 -24.31
C THR A 29 -19.19 9.42 -23.46
N LEU A 30 -18.81 8.21 -23.91
CA LEU A 30 -18.31 7.22 -22.94
C LEU A 30 -16.92 7.68 -22.47
N GLY A 31 -16.88 8.87 -21.87
CA GLY A 31 -16.01 9.07 -20.75
C GLY A 31 -16.54 8.11 -19.70
N CYS A 32 -15.94 6.93 -19.63
CA CYS A 32 -15.91 6.22 -18.37
C CYS A 32 -15.24 7.21 -17.42
N ALA A 33 -16.06 8.03 -16.77
CA ALA A 33 -15.74 8.60 -15.51
C ALA A 33 -15.49 7.38 -14.63
N SER A 34 -14.26 6.88 -14.65
CA SER A 34 -13.62 6.47 -13.42
C SER A 34 -13.71 7.71 -12.52
N LYS A 35 -14.89 7.88 -11.91
CA LYS A 35 -14.99 8.48 -10.58
C LYS A 35 -13.89 7.76 -9.86
N GLY A 36 -12.79 8.48 -9.66
CA GLY A 36 -11.62 7.92 -9.04
C GLY A 36 -12.14 7.16 -7.84
N MET A 37 -11.75 5.90 -7.73
CA MET A 37 -11.56 5.33 -6.42
C MET A 37 -10.51 6.23 -5.78
N LYS A 38 -10.96 7.37 -5.24
CA LYS A 38 -10.50 7.80 -3.95
C LYS A 38 -10.83 6.59 -3.09
N GLY A 39 -9.86 5.69 -2.96
CA GLY A 39 -9.65 4.96 -1.73
C GLY A 39 -9.36 6.00 -0.67
N GLY A 40 -10.36 6.84 -0.38
CA GLY A 40 -10.45 7.63 0.81
C GLY A 40 -10.58 6.57 1.85
N SER A 41 -9.43 6.21 2.40
CA SER A 41 -9.32 5.42 3.59
C SER A 41 -10.45 5.89 4.52
N VAL A 42 -11.28 4.95 4.98
CA VAL A 42 -12.41 5.21 5.87
C VAL A 42 -11.79 5.52 7.23
N LEU A 43 -11.15 6.69 7.29
CA LEU A 43 -10.27 7.06 8.39
C LEU A 43 -11.16 7.57 9.50
N PRO A 44 -11.09 6.99 10.70
CA PRO A 44 -11.64 7.66 11.85
C PRO A 44 -10.92 9.00 11.99
N THR A 45 -11.67 10.10 11.89
CA THR A 45 -11.20 11.50 12.00
C THR A 45 -10.65 11.85 13.39
N LYS A 46 -10.39 10.86 14.23
CA LYS A 46 -10.00 11.02 15.63
C LYS A 46 -8.54 11.43 15.77
N TYR A 47 -7.67 10.95 14.89
CA TYR A 47 -6.22 11.18 14.93
C TYR A 47 -5.75 11.73 13.58
N HIS A 48 -4.94 12.79 13.59
CA HIS A 48 -4.43 13.44 12.38
C HIS A 48 -2.91 13.33 12.26
N SER A 49 -2.24 13.12 13.38
CA SER A 49 -0.78 13.05 13.46
C SER A 49 -0.32 11.81 14.23
N ILE A 50 0.75 11.21 13.74
CA ILE A 50 1.40 10.05 14.33
C ILE A 50 2.89 10.33 14.48
N SER A 51 3.45 9.99 15.65
CA SER A 51 4.89 9.94 15.82
C SER A 51 5.39 8.51 15.84
N VAL A 52 6.53 8.31 15.19
CA VAL A 52 7.22 7.02 15.13
C VAL A 52 8.66 7.25 15.59
N PRO A 53 8.92 7.11 16.91
CA PRO A 53 10.29 7.08 17.42
C PRO A 53 11.13 5.99 16.75
N ILE A 54 12.44 6.10 16.91
CA ILE A 54 13.34 5.00 16.55
C ILE A 54 12.94 3.77 17.37
N PHE A 55 12.74 2.64 16.70
CA PHE A 55 12.41 1.40 17.38
C PHE A 55 13.61 0.95 18.22
N ASP A 56 13.34 0.61 19.48
CA ASP A 56 14.35 0.02 20.36
C ASP A 56 14.84 -1.29 19.76
N ASN A 57 16.08 -1.66 20.08
CA ASN A 57 16.68 -2.86 19.54
C ASN A 57 17.46 -3.62 20.61
N ALA A 58 17.00 -4.84 20.91
CA ALA A 58 17.67 -5.75 21.84
C ALA A 58 18.60 -6.75 21.14
N THR A 59 18.81 -6.61 19.83
CA THR A 59 19.58 -7.56 19.02
C THR A 59 20.95 -6.99 18.62
N PRO A 60 21.88 -7.83 18.15
CA PRO A 60 23.18 -7.36 17.66
C PRO A 60 23.11 -6.53 16.38
N ASP A 61 22.02 -6.61 15.61
CA ASP A 61 21.87 -5.92 14.33
C ASP A 61 21.49 -4.45 14.54
N ARG A 62 22.50 -3.57 14.67
CA ARG A 62 22.31 -2.17 15.09
C ARG A 62 21.41 -1.36 14.16
N ASP A 63 21.39 -1.68 12.88
CA ASP A 63 20.70 -0.88 11.86
C ASP A 63 19.21 -1.19 11.79
N MET A 64 18.79 -2.36 12.30
CA MET A 64 17.41 -2.84 12.21
C MET A 64 16.38 -1.84 12.74
N GLY A 65 16.64 -1.23 13.91
CA GLY A 65 15.72 -0.25 14.50
C GLY A 65 15.55 1.00 13.62
N PHE A 66 16.65 1.50 13.07
CA PHE A 66 16.65 2.68 12.20
C PHE A 66 15.98 2.40 10.86
N GLN A 67 16.34 1.29 10.20
CA GLN A 67 15.78 0.90 8.91
C GLN A 67 14.28 0.63 9.01
N LEU A 68 13.83 -0.02 10.08
CA LEU A 68 12.41 -0.26 10.33
C LEU A 68 11.65 1.04 10.55
N THR A 69 12.16 1.94 11.38
CA THR A 69 11.54 3.24 11.60
C THR A 69 11.45 4.04 10.30
N GLU A 70 12.51 4.06 9.48
CA GLU A 70 12.50 4.76 8.20
C GLU A 70 11.47 4.17 7.23
N ALA A 71 11.46 2.84 7.06
CA ALA A 71 10.50 2.14 6.21
C ALA A 71 9.06 2.40 6.66
N LEU A 72 8.80 2.34 7.97
CA LEU A 72 7.50 2.56 8.56
C LEU A 72 7.02 4.00 8.40
N GLN A 73 7.88 4.99 8.64
CA GLN A 73 7.56 6.40 8.41
C GLN A 73 7.22 6.67 6.94
N LYS A 74 8.03 6.13 6.01
CA LYS A 74 7.75 6.24 4.56
C LYS A 74 6.42 5.58 4.20
N ARG A 75 6.16 4.36 4.71
CA ARG A 75 4.92 3.63 4.42
C ARG A 75 3.69 4.36 4.95
N LEU A 76 3.75 4.88 6.17
CA LEU A 76 2.68 5.70 6.76
C LEU A 76 2.40 6.93 5.91
N GLN A 77 3.42 7.68 5.48
CA GLN A 77 3.25 8.85 4.62
C GLN A 77 2.63 8.51 3.26
N GLN A 78 2.90 7.31 2.72
CA GLN A 78 2.39 6.88 1.42
C GLN A 78 0.96 6.36 1.46
N THR A 79 0.53 5.75 2.56
CA THR A 79 -0.72 4.97 2.61
C THR A 79 -1.75 5.49 3.59
N THR A 80 -1.33 6.34 4.52
CA THR A 80 -2.22 6.92 5.53
C THR A 80 -2.28 8.44 5.32
N PRO A 81 -3.38 9.09 5.73
CA PRO A 81 -3.49 10.56 5.70
C PRO A 81 -2.69 11.21 6.84
N TYR A 82 -2.10 10.41 7.74
CA TYR A 82 -1.53 10.92 8.97
C TYR A 82 -0.29 11.73 8.66
N THR A 83 -0.19 12.89 9.28
CA THR A 83 1.05 13.65 9.26
C THR A 83 2.03 12.96 10.21
N VAL A 84 3.13 12.44 9.66
CA VAL A 84 4.22 11.89 10.47
C VAL A 84 5.00 13.04 11.09
N THR A 85 4.93 13.19 12.41
CA THR A 85 5.60 14.27 13.16
C THR A 85 6.47 13.71 14.29
N HIS A 86 7.21 14.57 14.99
CA HIS A 86 7.92 14.19 16.21
C HIS A 86 6.99 14.16 17.44
N ASP A 87 7.41 13.43 18.48
CA ASP A 87 6.63 13.04 19.68
C ASP A 87 5.94 14.21 20.39
N GLY A 88 6.50 15.42 20.33
CA GLY A 88 5.98 16.58 21.05
C GLY A 88 4.70 17.20 20.47
N LYS A 89 4.25 16.78 19.28
CA LYS A 89 3.06 17.38 18.61
C LYS A 89 2.08 16.36 18.04
N ALA A 90 2.35 15.07 18.19
CA ALA A 90 1.52 14.02 17.59
C ALA A 90 0.32 13.68 18.47
N ASP A 91 -0.80 13.32 17.86
CA ASP A 91 -1.99 12.82 18.55
C ASP A 91 -1.78 11.39 19.09
N THR A 92 -0.97 10.62 18.35
CA THR A 92 -0.63 9.23 18.68
C THR A 92 0.87 8.96 18.54
N ILE A 93 1.37 7.99 19.30
CA ILE A 93 2.76 7.51 19.22
C ILE A 93 2.73 6.01 18.91
N LEU A 94 3.51 5.60 17.92
CA LEU A 94 3.78 4.20 17.59
C LEU A 94 5.21 3.87 17.99
N ARG A 95 5.34 3.16 19.12
CA ARG A 95 6.62 2.72 19.67
C ARG A 95 6.77 1.22 19.52
N GLY A 96 8.00 0.75 19.42
CA GLY A 96 8.26 -0.68 19.36
C GLY A 96 9.70 -1.03 19.68
N LYS A 97 9.91 -2.33 19.86
CA LYS A 97 11.18 -2.93 20.22
C LYS A 97 11.41 -4.21 19.43
N VAL A 98 12.52 -4.26 18.71
CA VAL A 98 13.01 -5.47 18.07
C VAL A 98 13.54 -6.41 19.14
N VAL A 99 12.92 -7.57 19.28
CA VAL A 99 13.25 -8.57 20.31
C VAL A 99 14.10 -9.70 19.77
N SER A 100 14.00 -10.03 18.49
CA SER A 100 14.78 -11.11 17.88
C SER A 100 15.03 -10.87 16.40
N VAL A 101 16.21 -11.27 15.96
CA VAL A 101 16.62 -11.38 14.56
C VAL A 101 17.23 -12.77 14.41
N LYS A 102 16.73 -13.56 13.45
CA LYS A 102 17.20 -14.92 13.19
C LYS A 102 17.50 -15.11 11.72
N LEU A 103 18.65 -15.71 11.45
CA LEU A 103 19.01 -16.20 10.13
C LEU A 103 18.80 -17.72 10.11
N SER A 104 18.03 -18.21 9.15
CA SER A 104 17.80 -19.66 8.98
C SER A 104 18.02 -20.07 7.53
N GLN A 105 18.66 -21.22 7.34
CA GLN A 105 18.86 -21.82 6.02
C GLN A 105 17.58 -22.60 5.66
N MET A 106 16.94 -22.24 4.54
CA MET A 106 15.67 -22.86 4.13
C MET A 106 15.87 -23.98 3.11
N SER A 107 16.84 -23.84 2.21
CA SER A 107 17.10 -24.80 1.14
C SER A 107 18.59 -25.03 0.96
N GLN A 108 18.97 -26.27 0.66
CA GLN A 108 20.35 -26.68 0.36
C GLN A 108 20.42 -27.30 -1.03
N SER A 109 21.48 -27.00 -1.78
CA SER A 109 21.77 -27.60 -3.07
C SER A 109 22.06 -29.09 -2.91
N VAL A 110 21.36 -29.92 -3.69
CA VAL A 110 21.57 -31.38 -3.67
C VAL A 110 22.93 -31.77 -4.27
N ALA A 111 23.49 -30.92 -5.15
CA ALA A 111 24.76 -31.18 -5.81
C ALA A 111 25.98 -30.79 -4.95
N THR A 112 25.87 -29.74 -4.15
CA THR A 112 27.01 -29.16 -3.39
C THR A 112 26.82 -29.14 -1.87
N GLY A 113 25.60 -29.37 -1.37
CA GLY A 113 25.24 -29.24 0.04
C GLY A 113 25.20 -27.80 0.55
N LEU A 114 25.41 -26.80 -0.31
CA LEU A 114 25.44 -25.38 0.06
C LEU A 114 24.03 -24.82 0.22
N SER A 115 23.83 -23.91 1.18
CA SER A 115 22.52 -23.25 1.35
C SER A 115 22.22 -22.35 0.15
N GLU A 116 21.11 -22.62 -0.54
CA GLU A 116 20.61 -21.85 -1.69
C GLU A 116 19.63 -20.76 -1.29
N GLU A 117 18.93 -20.94 -0.17
CA GLU A 117 17.97 -19.96 0.35
C GLU A 117 18.21 -19.70 1.83
N VAL A 118 18.14 -18.42 2.19
CA VAL A 118 18.29 -17.96 3.56
C VAL A 118 17.12 -17.06 3.90
N ALA A 119 16.47 -17.36 5.02
CA ALA A 119 15.44 -16.53 5.62
C ALA A 119 16.02 -15.69 6.76
N TYR A 120 15.72 -14.39 6.70
CA TYR A 120 16.02 -13.41 7.72
C TYR A 120 14.71 -13.03 8.42
N THR A 121 14.48 -13.60 9.59
CA THR A 121 13.25 -13.44 10.39
C THR A 121 13.46 -12.41 11.48
N VAL A 122 12.57 -11.43 11.56
CA VAL A 122 12.58 -10.41 12.60
C VAL A 122 11.33 -10.57 13.45
N THR A 123 11.50 -10.46 14.77
CA THR A 123 10.40 -10.45 15.74
C THR A 123 10.48 -9.18 16.57
N LEU A 124 9.35 -8.52 16.75
CA LEU A 124 9.26 -7.27 17.50
C LEU A 124 7.96 -7.19 18.31
N ASP A 125 8.01 -6.37 19.35
CA ASP A 125 6.85 -5.95 20.12
C ASP A 125 6.55 -4.49 19.78
N TRP A 126 5.28 -4.13 19.62
CA TRP A 126 4.88 -2.76 19.32
C TRP A 126 3.59 -2.35 20.01
N ASP A 127 3.46 -1.04 20.20
CA ASP A 127 2.37 -0.40 20.92
C ASP A 127 2.03 0.95 20.27
N TRP A 128 0.77 1.09 19.87
CA TRP A 128 0.19 2.32 19.35
C TRP A 128 -0.66 2.98 20.44
N VAL A 129 -0.29 4.20 20.83
CA VAL A 129 -0.80 4.85 22.03
C VAL A 129 -1.40 6.21 21.69
N ASP A 130 -2.55 6.53 22.29
CA ASP A 130 -3.13 7.88 22.28
C ASP A 130 -2.38 8.77 23.29
N VAL A 131 -1.74 9.84 22.81
CA VAL A 131 -0.88 10.70 23.63
C VAL A 131 -1.67 11.44 24.71
N ARG A 132 -2.91 11.85 24.39
CA ARG A 132 -3.75 12.62 25.31
C ARG A 132 -4.23 11.77 26.49
N THR A 133 -4.55 10.51 26.24
CA THR A 133 -5.10 9.62 27.29
C THR A 133 -4.07 8.67 27.89
N GLY A 134 -2.94 8.47 27.22
CA GLY A 134 -1.93 7.46 27.56
C GLY A 134 -2.38 6.01 27.36
N LYS A 135 -3.57 5.79 26.77
CA LYS A 135 -4.11 4.44 26.56
C LYS A 135 -3.55 3.83 25.29
N SER A 136 -3.16 2.57 25.38
CA SER A 136 -2.85 1.75 24.21
C SER A 136 -4.13 1.55 23.38
N ILE A 137 -4.05 1.96 22.12
CA ILE A 137 -5.09 1.72 21.10
C ILE A 137 -4.95 0.27 20.64
N THR A 138 -3.71 -0.12 20.29
CA THR A 138 -3.38 -1.46 19.82
C THR A 138 -1.97 -1.80 20.24
N SER A 139 -1.78 -3.00 20.79
CA SER A 139 -0.46 -3.56 21.05
C SER A 139 -0.39 -4.98 20.53
N ARG A 140 0.79 -5.35 20.03
CA ARG A 140 1.12 -6.70 19.60
C ARG A 140 2.47 -7.09 20.16
N LYS A 141 2.58 -8.35 20.60
CA LYS A 141 3.82 -8.96 21.06
C LYS A 141 4.17 -10.15 20.20
N GLY A 142 5.46 -10.39 20.01
CA GLY A 142 5.95 -11.49 19.15
C GLY A 142 5.54 -11.33 17.69
N PHE A 143 5.34 -10.10 17.23
CA PHE A 143 4.98 -9.82 15.84
C PHE A 143 6.19 -10.11 14.95
N SER A 144 6.04 -10.97 13.94
CA SER A 144 7.18 -11.44 13.16
C SER A 144 6.90 -11.48 11.66
N SER A 145 7.93 -11.14 10.88
CA SER A 145 7.94 -11.32 9.43
C SER A 145 9.32 -11.81 8.99
N SER A 146 9.44 -12.27 7.74
CA SER A 146 10.71 -12.77 7.19
C SER A 146 10.98 -12.24 5.79
N GLY A 147 12.24 -11.93 5.51
CA GLY A 147 12.81 -11.74 4.18
C GLY A 147 13.46 -13.03 3.73
N VAL A 148 13.33 -13.39 2.44
CA VAL A 148 13.93 -14.63 1.90
C VAL A 148 14.74 -14.27 0.67
N VAL A 149 15.99 -14.72 0.67
CA VAL A 149 16.93 -14.44 -0.43
C VAL A 149 17.57 -15.73 -0.93
N VAL A 150 17.80 -15.76 -2.24
CA VAL A 150 18.58 -16.81 -2.90
C VAL A 150 20.06 -16.43 -2.88
N THR A 151 20.91 -17.27 -2.31
CA THR A 151 22.35 -17.02 -2.09
C THR A 151 23.20 -17.20 -3.35
N SER A 152 22.71 -17.93 -4.35
CA SER A 152 23.42 -18.13 -5.62
C SER A 152 23.49 -16.88 -6.51
N ARG A 153 22.83 -15.78 -6.13
CA ARG A 153 22.90 -14.50 -6.85
C ARG A 153 24.11 -13.66 -6.38
N SER A 154 25.21 -13.78 -7.11
CA SER A 154 26.52 -13.15 -6.82
C SER A 154 26.57 -11.60 -6.78
N GLN A 155 25.50 -10.88 -7.15
CA GLN A 155 25.57 -9.42 -7.40
C GLN A 155 25.14 -8.53 -6.22
N ALA A 156 24.60 -9.08 -5.14
CA ALA A 156 24.28 -8.35 -3.91
C ALA A 156 24.71 -9.16 -2.69
N GLU A 157 25.00 -8.49 -1.56
CA GLU A 157 25.12 -9.19 -0.28
C GLU A 157 23.71 -9.73 0.08
N PRO A 158 23.50 -11.07 0.09
CA PRO A 158 22.15 -11.62 0.23
C PRO A 158 21.48 -11.18 1.53
N LEU A 159 22.28 -11.01 2.59
CA LEU A 159 21.82 -10.60 3.90
C LEU A 159 21.16 -9.22 3.90
N ASP A 160 21.78 -8.23 3.26
CA ASP A 160 21.25 -6.86 3.22
C ASP A 160 19.93 -6.79 2.43
N LEU A 161 19.81 -7.58 1.37
CA LEU A 161 18.57 -7.68 0.60
C LEU A 161 17.46 -8.31 1.46
N ALA A 162 17.74 -9.39 2.17
CA ALA A 162 16.78 -10.02 3.06
C ALA A 162 16.37 -9.09 4.22
N ARG A 163 17.33 -8.33 4.76
CA ARG A 163 17.08 -7.28 5.78
C ARG A 163 16.16 -6.20 5.23
N PHE A 164 16.45 -5.67 4.04
CA PHE A 164 15.60 -4.67 3.41
C PHE A 164 14.18 -5.20 3.20
N GLU A 165 14.05 -6.40 2.67
CA GLU A 165 12.76 -7.02 2.38
C GLU A 165 11.92 -7.26 3.64
N VAL A 166 12.50 -7.83 4.70
CA VAL A 166 11.76 -8.03 5.97
C VAL A 166 11.30 -6.69 6.57
N THR A 167 12.12 -5.66 6.42
CA THR A 167 11.85 -4.33 6.95
C THR A 167 10.67 -3.69 6.22
N GLN A 168 10.62 -3.80 4.89
CA GLN A 168 9.47 -3.35 4.10
C GLN A 168 8.21 -4.14 4.45
N ARG A 169 8.30 -5.47 4.55
CA ARG A 169 7.14 -6.31 4.93
C ARG A 169 6.60 -5.96 6.32
N LEU A 170 7.48 -5.80 7.30
CA LEU A 170 7.07 -5.39 8.65
C LEU A 170 6.36 -4.02 8.63
N ALA A 171 6.89 -3.06 7.88
CA ALA A 171 6.26 -1.75 7.74
C ALA A 171 4.85 -1.87 7.10
N ASP A 172 4.72 -2.68 6.05
CA ASP A 172 3.44 -2.95 5.40
C ASP A 172 2.44 -3.61 6.36
N ASP A 173 2.87 -4.67 7.06
CA ASP A 173 2.02 -5.45 7.95
C ASP A 173 1.59 -4.65 9.19
N ILE A 174 2.49 -3.84 9.76
CA ILE A 174 2.16 -2.93 10.88
C ILE A 174 1.12 -1.91 10.41
N VAL A 175 1.33 -1.25 9.28
CA VAL A 175 0.37 -0.27 8.77
C VAL A 175 -0.97 -0.92 8.45
N ALA A 176 -0.98 -2.13 7.89
CA ALA A 176 -2.22 -2.89 7.69
C ALA A 176 -2.94 -3.19 9.01
N ASN A 177 -2.21 -3.50 10.09
CA ASN A 177 -2.80 -3.67 11.42
C ASN A 177 -3.38 -2.36 11.97
N LEU A 178 -2.69 -1.24 11.78
CA LEU A 178 -3.22 0.07 12.18
C LEU A 178 -4.53 0.38 11.45
N GLN A 179 -4.59 0.06 10.15
CA GLN A 179 -5.78 0.25 9.31
C GLN A 179 -6.95 -0.66 9.68
N ALA A 180 -6.67 -1.86 10.21
CA ALA A 180 -7.68 -2.85 10.57
C ALA A 180 -8.38 -2.57 11.91
N GLU A 181 -7.75 -1.79 12.79
CA GLU A 181 -8.29 -1.42 14.11
C GLU A 181 -9.22 -0.18 14.04
N TRP A 182 -9.58 0.23 12.83
CA TRP A 182 -10.50 1.34 12.53
C TRP A 182 -11.93 0.85 12.30
#